data_AF-A0A942VAY6-F1
#
_entry.id   AF-A0A942VAY6-F1
#
_cell.length_a   1.000
_cell.length_b   1.000
_cell.length_c   1.000
_cell.angle_alpha   90.00
_cell.angle_beta   90.00
_cell.angle_gamma   90.00
#
_symmetry.space_group_name_H-M   'P 1'
#
loop_
_entity.id
_entity.type
_entity.pdbx_description
1 polymer ?
#
loop_
_entity_poly.entity_id
_entity_poly.type
_entity_poly.pdbx_seq_one_letter_code
_entity_poly.pdbx_strand_id
1 'polypeptide(L)'
;MELYLFLSFVLLYVLTAFFVKKNVQHKIWTFAFIIAFVITSLSIGFLRVNQQDVMMSASQLNWYYMLYLFGSMSVVLGAINLWMYRKPMWQILFGKAEDEEDEDEIYIDK
;
A
#
# COMPACT_ATOMS: atom_id res chain seq x y z
N MET A 1 -17.99 -3.66 0.49
CA MET A 1 -17.18 -4.12 -0.68
C MET A 1 -15.69 -4.10 -0.35
N GLU A 2 -15.26 -3.12 0.45
CA GLU A 2 -13.87 -2.89 0.86
C GLU A 2 -13.27 -4.05 1.66
N LEU A 3 -14.09 -4.77 2.43
CA LEU A 3 -13.65 -5.91 3.25
C LEU A 3 -13.21 -7.10 2.39
N TYR A 4 -13.89 -7.38 1.27
CA TYR A 4 -13.45 -8.41 0.31
C TYR A 4 -12.13 -8.02 -0.36
N LEU A 5 -11.98 -6.73 -0.65
CA LEU A 5 -10.78 -6.16 -1.27
C LEU A 5 -9.59 -6.25 -0.31
N PHE A 6 -9.81 -5.92 0.97
CA PHE A 6 -8.86 -6.13 2.06
C PHE A 6 -8.46 -7.60 2.19
N LEU A 7 -9.45 -8.51 2.29
CA LEU A 7 -9.20 -9.94 2.42
C LEU A 7 -8.40 -10.49 1.24
N SER A 8 -8.74 -10.05 0.02
CA SER A 8 -8.05 -10.45 -1.21
C SER A 8 -6.59 -10.01 -1.22
N PHE A 9 -6.31 -8.78 -0.79
CA PHE A 9 -4.93 -8.31 -0.66
C PHE A 9 -4.16 -9.03 0.44
N VAL A 10 -4.78 -9.33 1.58
CA VAL A 10 -4.14 -10.13 2.63
C VAL A 10 -3.83 -11.54 2.13
N LEU A 11 -4.73 -12.15 1.37
CA LEU A 11 -4.54 -13.48 0.80
C LEU A 11 -3.39 -13.47 -0.23
N LEU A 12 -3.36 -12.47 -1.12
CA LEU A 12 -2.25 -12.26 -2.06
C LEU A 12 -0.93 -11.97 -1.33
N TYR A 13 -0.97 -11.25 -0.22
CA TYR A 13 0.22 -10.98 0.59
C TYR A 13 0.78 -12.27 1.16
N VAL A 14 -0.06 -13.14 1.73
CA VAL A 14 0.35 -14.45 2.23
C VAL A 14 0.88 -15.32 1.09
N LEU A 15 0.19 -15.35 -0.05
CA LEU A 15 0.61 -16.15 -1.20
C LEU A 15 1.97 -15.69 -1.75
N THR A 16 2.17 -14.39 -1.89
CA THR A 16 3.46 -13.82 -2.30
C THR A 16 4.55 -14.03 -1.25
N ALA A 17 4.22 -14.03 0.05
CA ALA A 17 5.19 -14.33 1.11
C ALA A 17 5.77 -15.75 1.03
N PHE A 18 4.99 -16.74 0.56
CA PHE A 18 5.47 -18.12 0.39
C PHE A 18 6.28 -18.31 -0.89
N PHE A 19 5.94 -17.62 -1.98
CA PHE A 19 6.53 -17.85 -3.30
C PHE A 19 7.67 -16.89 -3.65
N VAL A 20 7.72 -15.71 -3.04
CA VAL A 20 8.60 -14.61 -3.45
C VAL A 20 9.59 -14.29 -2.32
N LYS A 21 10.86 -14.06 -2.68
CA LYS A 21 11.90 -13.62 -1.73
C LYS A 21 11.46 -12.33 -1.04
N LYS A 22 11.69 -12.22 0.29
CA LYS A 22 11.30 -11.05 1.12
C LYS A 22 11.63 -9.71 0.44
N ASN A 23 12.86 -9.54 -0.07
CA ASN A 23 13.30 -8.32 -0.76
C ASN A 23 12.46 -7.95 -2.00
N VAL A 24 12.02 -8.95 -2.76
CA VAL A 24 11.19 -8.72 -3.95
C VAL A 24 9.74 -8.43 -3.55
N GLN A 25 9.24 -9.09 -2.51
CA GLN A 25 7.92 -8.79 -1.94
C GLN A 25 7.84 -7.35 -1.45
N HIS A 26 8.82 -6.89 -0.65
CA HIS A 26 8.89 -5.50 -0.18
C HIS A 26 8.83 -4.48 -1.32
N LYS A 27 9.58 -4.73 -2.41
CA LYS A 27 9.56 -3.86 -3.59
C LYS A 27 8.19 -3.85 -4.26
N ILE A 28 7.62 -5.01 -4.56
CA ILE A 28 6.34 -5.12 -5.28
C ILE A 28 5.22 -4.40 -4.49
N TRP A 29 5.13 -4.65 -3.19
CA TRP A 29 4.08 -4.07 -2.35
C TRP A 29 4.24 -2.56 -2.13
N THR A 30 5.49 -2.08 -2.03
CA THR A 30 5.77 -0.64 -1.97
C THR A 30 5.43 0.05 -3.30
N PHE A 31 5.82 -0.55 -4.44
CA PHE A 31 5.50 -0.01 -5.77
C PHE A 31 3.99 0.03 -6.01
N ALA A 32 3.27 -1.04 -5.65
CA ALA A 32 1.82 -1.09 -5.74
C ALA A 32 1.15 0.02 -4.93
N PHE A 33 1.64 0.27 -3.71
CA PHE A 33 1.16 1.37 -2.87
C PHE A 33 1.40 2.74 -3.50
N ILE A 34 2.61 3.01 -3.99
CA ILE A 34 2.97 4.29 -4.63
C ILE A 34 2.06 4.56 -5.84
N ILE A 35 1.86 3.56 -6.71
CA ILE A 35 1.01 3.70 -7.90
C ILE A 35 -0.43 3.98 -7.49
N ALA A 36 -0.99 3.22 -6.53
CA ALA A 36 -2.34 3.45 -6.04
C ALA A 36 -2.51 4.84 -5.42
N PHE A 37 -1.50 5.31 -4.69
CA PHE A 37 -1.49 6.64 -4.09
C PHE A 37 -1.45 7.77 -5.14
N VAL A 38 -0.64 7.63 -6.18
CA VAL A 38 -0.56 8.60 -7.29
C VAL A 38 -1.91 8.71 -8.02
N ILE A 39 -2.55 7.58 -8.34
CA ILE A 39 -3.87 7.57 -9.00
C ILE A 39 -4.95 8.20 -8.11
N THR A 40 -4.88 7.94 -6.80
CA THR A 40 -5.77 8.57 -5.81
C THR A 40 -5.59 10.09 -5.81
N SER A 41 -4.34 10.57 -5.76
CA SER A 41 -4.02 12.00 -5.80
C SER A 41 -4.50 12.68 -7.09
N LEU A 42 -4.29 12.05 -8.25
CA LEU A 42 -4.81 12.52 -9.54
C LEU A 42 -6.33 12.61 -9.52
N SER A 43 -7.01 11.59 -8.99
CA SER A 43 -8.47 11.57 -8.89
C SER A 43 -9.00 12.72 -8.03
N ILE A 44 -8.36 13.01 -6.89
CA ILE A 44 -8.68 14.17 -6.05
C ILE A 44 -8.44 15.49 -6.81
N GLY A 45 -7.31 15.60 -7.52
CA GLY A 45 -6.96 16.78 -8.31
C GLY A 45 -8.00 17.09 -9.38
N PHE A 46 -8.40 16.09 -10.16
CA PHE A 46 -9.43 16.23 -11.18
C PHE A 46 -10.81 16.56 -10.58
N LEU A 47 -11.18 15.94 -9.46
CA LEU A 47 -12.45 16.24 -8.78
C LEU A 47 -12.49 17.66 -8.23
N ARG A 48 -11.39 18.14 -7.66
CA ARG A 48 -11.31 19.49 -7.09
C ARG A 48 -11.30 20.59 -8.16
N VAL A 49 -10.67 20.34 -9.31
CA VAL A 49 -10.62 21.30 -10.43
C VAL A 49 -11.97 21.37 -11.16
N ASN A 50 -12.72 20.27 -11.24
CA ASN A 50 -14.00 20.21 -11.93
C ASN A 50 -15.21 20.56 -11.05
N GLN A 51 -15.06 21.24 -9.91
CA GLN A 51 -16.15 21.58 -8.96
C GLN A 51 -17.26 22.51 -9.51
N GLN A 52 -17.34 22.71 -10.83
CA GLN A 52 -18.08 23.82 -11.40
C GLN A 52 -19.56 23.57 -11.73
N ASP A 53 -20.12 22.37 -11.56
CA ASP A 53 -21.54 22.14 -11.91
C ASP A 53 -22.32 21.30 -10.89
N VAL A 54 -23.50 21.81 -10.52
CA VAL A 54 -24.50 21.24 -9.58
C VAL A 54 -25.11 19.95 -10.12
N MET A 55 -24.87 19.61 -11.39
CA MET A 55 -25.25 18.34 -12.00
C MET A 55 -23.99 17.52 -12.27
N MET A 56 -23.80 16.44 -11.52
CA MET A 56 -22.60 15.62 -11.61
C MET A 56 -22.51 14.98 -13.01
N SER A 57 -21.57 15.46 -13.82
CA SER A 57 -21.32 14.93 -15.16
C SER A 57 -20.87 13.46 -15.07
N ALA A 58 -21.22 12.62 -16.06
CA ALA A 58 -20.77 11.23 -16.13
C ALA A 58 -19.24 11.08 -16.01
N SER A 59 -18.48 12.11 -16.42
CA SER A 59 -17.03 12.17 -16.26
C SER A 59 -16.61 12.29 -14.78
N GLN A 60 -17.24 13.19 -14.02
CA GLN A 60 -16.98 13.35 -12.58
C GLN A 60 -17.37 12.08 -11.79
N LEU A 61 -18.44 11.40 -12.20
CA LEU A 61 -18.85 10.13 -11.60
C LEU A 61 -17.77 9.04 -11.77
N ASN A 62 -17.15 8.94 -12.94
CA ASN A 62 -16.05 7.99 -13.17
C ASN A 62 -14.84 8.32 -12.28
N TRP A 63 -14.48 9.60 -12.15
CA TRP A 63 -13.41 10.03 -11.24
C TRP A 63 -13.72 9.73 -9.77
N TYR A 64 -14.97 9.84 -9.34
CA TYR A 64 -15.39 9.42 -8.00
C TYR A 64 -15.26 7.91 -7.79
N TYR A 65 -15.61 7.08 -8.79
CA TYR A 65 -15.40 5.63 -8.70
C TYR A 65 -13.92 5.26 -8.66
N MET A 66 -13.09 5.91 -9.47
CA MET A 66 -11.63 5.77 -9.43
C MET A 66 -11.08 6.18 -8.07
N LEU A 67 -11.54 7.31 -7.52
CA LEU A 67 -11.14 7.75 -6.19
C LEU A 67 -11.54 6.74 -5.10
N TYR A 68 -12.77 6.22 -5.17
CA TYR A 68 -13.25 5.26 -4.18
C TYR A 68 -12.48 3.93 -4.25
N LEU A 69 -12.24 3.42 -5.46
CA LEU A 69 -11.51 2.18 -5.69
C LEU A 69 -10.03 2.34 -5.31
N PHE A 70 -9.32 3.29 -5.91
CA PHE A 70 -7.89 3.50 -5.62
C PHE A 70 -7.63 4.06 -4.24
N GLY A 71 -8.55 4.87 -3.70
CA GLY A 71 -8.47 5.35 -2.32
C GLY A 71 -8.58 4.21 -1.31
N SER A 72 -9.57 3.32 -1.46
CA SER A 72 -9.69 2.15 -0.60
C SER A 72 -8.50 1.19 -0.75
N MET A 73 -8.02 0.94 -1.98
CA MET A 73 -6.81 0.17 -2.21
C MET A 73 -5.57 0.81 -1.58
N SER A 74 -5.43 2.14 -1.67
CA SER A 74 -4.30 2.87 -1.10
C SER A 74 -4.27 2.75 0.43
N VAL A 75 -5.43 2.81 1.09
CA VAL A 75 -5.52 2.61 2.55
C VAL A 75 -5.11 1.19 2.94
N VAL A 76 -5.60 0.17 2.23
CA VAL A 76 -5.25 -1.23 2.50
C VAL A 76 -3.77 -1.50 2.25
N LEU A 77 -3.25 -1.07 1.10
CA LEU A 77 -1.84 -1.19 0.75
C LEU A 77 -0.96 -0.42 1.73
N GLY A 78 -1.41 0.75 2.20
CA GLY A 78 -0.74 1.55 3.21
C GLY A 78 -0.66 0.82 4.55
N ALA A 79 -1.75 0.18 5.00
CA ALA A 79 -1.76 -0.62 6.23
C ALA A 79 -0.80 -1.82 6.13
N ILE A 80 -0.79 -2.52 4.99
CA ILE A 80 0.14 -3.64 4.75
C ILE A 80 1.59 -3.15 4.73
N ASN A 81 1.88 -2.04 4.04
CA ASN A 81 3.22 -1.44 4.02
C ASN A 81 3.66 -0.99 5.42
N LEU A 82 2.77 -0.38 6.21
CA LEU A 82 3.08 0.06 7.57
C LEU A 82 3.38 -1.14 8.49
N TRP A 83 2.65 -2.25 8.33
CA TRP A 83 2.93 -3.49 9.04
C TRP A 83 4.26 -4.13 8.60
N MET A 84 4.51 -4.13 7.31
CA MET A 84 5.73 -4.64 6.68
C MET A 84 6.98 -3.88 7.16
N TYR A 85 6.89 -2.55 7.27
CA TYR A 85 7.96 -1.68 7.75
C TYR A 85 7.82 -1.31 9.24
N ARG A 86 7.06 -2.07 10.02
CA ARG A 86 6.74 -1.70 11.42
C ARG A 86 7.98 -1.46 12.29
N LYS A 87 9.01 -2.31 12.16
CA LYS A 87 10.28 -2.21 12.91
C LYS A 87 11.04 -0.91 12.55
N PRO A 88 11.39 -0.66 11.27
CA PRO A 88 12.09 0.57 10.91
C PRO A 88 11.24 1.84 11.14
N MET A 89 9.93 1.80 10.93
CA MET A 89 9.04 2.94 11.20
C MET A 89 8.99 3.31 12.69
N TRP A 90 8.92 2.33 13.58
CA TRP A 90 8.98 2.56 15.03
C TRP A 90 10.34 3.09 15.47
N GLN A 91 11.43 2.60 14.88
CA GLN A 91 12.78 3.12 15.15
C GLN A 91 12.93 4.59 14.76
N ILE A 92 12.39 5.00 13.60
CA ILE A 92 12.40 6.39 13.12
C ILE A 92 11.52 7.29 14.00
N LEU A 93 10.34 6.83 14.40
CA LEU A 93 9.36 7.64 15.14
C LEU A 93 9.64 7.74 16.64
N PHE A 94 10.21 6.71 17.27
CA PHE A 94 10.39 6.66 18.73
C PHE A 94 11.85 6.65 19.19
N GLY A 95 12.83 6.78 18.29
CA GLY A 95 14.19 7.15 18.63
C GLY A 95 14.89 6.24 19.64
N LYS A 96 15.47 5.15 19.12
CA LYS A 96 16.64 4.40 19.64
C LYS A 96 16.42 3.45 20.82
N ALA A 97 16.50 2.14 20.54
CA ALA A 97 17.41 1.21 21.23
C ALA A 97 17.50 -0.13 20.47
N GLU A 98 18.74 -0.47 20.14
CA GLU A 98 19.33 -1.79 19.97
C GLU A 98 19.11 -2.59 18.69
N ASP A 99 20.28 -2.96 18.16
CA ASP A 99 20.55 -3.89 17.08
C ASP A 99 19.85 -5.23 17.31
N GLU A 100 19.30 -5.80 16.25
CA GLU A 100 19.23 -7.25 16.10
C GLU A 100 19.15 -7.56 14.61
N GLU A 101 20.35 -7.68 14.06
CA GLU A 101 20.82 -8.78 13.21
C GLU A 101 19.93 -9.21 12.04
N ASP A 102 20.52 -9.07 10.86
CA ASP A 102 20.23 -9.85 9.67
C ASP A 102 20.35 -11.37 9.99
N GLU A 103 19.29 -11.98 10.52
CA GLU A 103 19.13 -13.44 10.53
C GLU A 103 18.76 -13.95 9.12
N ASP A 104 19.66 -13.79 8.16
CA ASP A 104 19.66 -14.55 6.92
C ASP A 104 21.12 -14.90 6.53
N GLU A 105 21.92 -15.49 7.44
CA GLU A 105 23.14 -16.26 7.06
C GLU A 105 23.59 -17.26 8.14
N ILE A 106 22.79 -18.32 8.36
CA ILE A 106 23.30 -19.56 8.94
C ILE A 106 24.11 -20.29 7.86
N TYR A 107 25.40 -19.98 7.74
CA TYR A 107 26.37 -20.91 7.17
C TYR A 107 26.98 -21.75 8.30
N ILE A 108 26.40 -22.93 8.50
CA ILE A 108 26.90 -23.97 9.39
C ILE A 108 27.96 -24.81 8.68
N ASP A 109 29.05 -24.99 9.43
CA ASP A 109 30.01 -26.10 9.50
C ASP A 109 31.26 -26.12 8.59
N LYS A 110 32.38 -25.98 9.32
CA LYS A 110 33.69 -26.65 9.20
C LYS A 110 34.68 -26.27 8.10
#